data_AF-A0A949KAL8-F1
#
_entry.id   AF-A0A949KAL8-F1
#
_cell.length_a   1.000
_cell.length_b   1.000
_cell.length_c   1.000
_cell.angle_alpha   90.00
_cell.angle_beta   90.00
_cell.angle_gamma   90.00
#
_symmetry.space_group_name_H-M   'P 1'
#
loop_
_entity.id
_entity.type
_entity.pdbx_description
1 polymer ?
#
loop_
_entity_poly.entity_id
_entity_poly.type
_entity_poly.pdbx_seq_one_letter_code
_entity_poly.pdbx_strand_id
1 'polypeptide(L)'
;MQIWVTGAHRARRPIPENRDLTVGADVLLDTNILIYAAQGAKAEPEKRGRARQIVVEENYATSAQILAEFYANVVKKGLRPLDPERAAHWVRVLAKKPCQAVDSALVRAGIEIAQRYRISYWDGAVIAAAERLGCKTLYSEDLNHGQIYGSVKVINPFL
;
A
#
# COMPACT_ATOMS: atom_id res chain seq x y z
N MET A 1 54.17 11.11 5.41
CA MET A 1 53.04 10.71 6.28
C MET A 1 51.90 11.66 5.96
N GLN A 2 51.10 11.36 4.92
CA GLN A 2 49.73 10.79 5.04
C GLN A 2 48.83 11.78 5.82
N ILE A 3 47.70 12.31 5.34
CA ILE A 3 46.62 11.67 4.59
C ILE A 3 45.74 12.76 3.92
N TRP A 4 45.27 12.50 2.70
CA TRP A 4 44.13 13.18 2.08
C TRP A 4 42.82 12.68 2.71
N VAL A 5 41.88 13.57 3.02
CA VAL A 5 40.48 13.17 3.26
C VAL A 5 39.57 13.95 2.32
N THR A 6 39.15 13.25 1.28
CA THR A 6 38.07 13.62 0.36
C THR A 6 36.72 13.51 1.06
N GLY A 7 36.16 14.66 1.47
CA GLY A 7 34.77 14.75 1.94
C GLY A 7 33.84 15.11 0.80
N ALA A 8 33.18 14.11 0.20
CA ALA A 8 32.11 14.33 -0.76
C ALA A 8 30.91 14.99 -0.06
N HIS A 9 30.73 16.30 -0.26
CA HIS A 9 29.50 17.00 0.10
C HIS A 9 28.35 16.46 -0.76
N ARG A 10 27.58 15.51 -0.21
CA ARG A 10 26.22 15.23 -0.72
C ARG A 10 25.40 16.50 -0.53
N ALA A 11 25.14 17.21 -1.63
CA ALA A 11 24.18 18.30 -1.66
C ALA A 11 22.83 17.78 -1.12
N ARG A 12 22.40 18.33 0.02
CA ARG A 12 21.03 18.15 0.51
C ARG A 12 20.12 18.78 -0.54
N ARG A 13 19.23 18.00 -1.15
CA ARG A 13 18.20 18.54 -2.04
C ARG A 13 17.37 19.55 -1.22
N PRO A 14 17.08 20.75 -1.76
CA PRO A 14 16.24 21.71 -1.08
C PRO A 14 14.85 21.09 -0.86
N ILE A 15 14.33 21.25 0.36
CA ILE A 15 12.96 20.90 0.72
C ILE A 15 12.07 21.91 -0.01
N PRO A 16 11.12 21.48 -0.88
CA PRO A 16 10.21 22.42 -1.51
C PRO A 16 9.31 23.04 -0.44
N GLU A 17 9.48 24.34 -0.26
CA GLU A 17 8.63 25.21 0.56
C GLU A 17 7.31 25.41 -0.21
N ASN A 18 6.17 25.27 0.48
CA ASN A 18 4.80 25.18 -0.04
C ASN A 18 4.39 23.84 -0.71
N ARG A 19 4.11 22.83 0.12
CA ARG A 19 2.98 21.93 -0.11
C ARG A 19 1.90 22.30 0.90
N ASP A 20 0.69 22.59 0.41
CA ASP A 20 -0.50 22.52 1.25
C ASP A 20 -0.47 21.19 2.01
N LEU A 21 -0.32 21.25 3.33
CA LEU A 21 -0.31 20.10 4.22
C LEU A 21 -1.75 19.60 4.37
N THR A 22 -2.38 19.16 3.28
CA THR A 22 -3.36 18.09 3.41
C THR A 22 -2.57 16.87 3.86
N VAL A 23 -2.90 16.35 5.04
CA VAL A 23 -2.38 15.08 5.57
C VAL A 23 -2.82 13.96 4.60
N GLY A 24 -2.09 13.81 3.50
CA GLY A 24 -2.34 12.86 2.44
C GLY A 24 -1.28 11.75 2.44
N ALA A 25 -1.63 10.60 1.88
CA ALA A 25 -0.69 9.51 1.66
C ALA A 25 -0.17 9.55 0.23
N ASP A 26 1.11 9.26 0.04
CA ASP A 26 1.74 9.20 -1.28
C ASP A 26 1.36 7.89 -2.01
N VAL A 27 1.12 6.82 -1.23
CA VAL A 27 0.88 5.47 -1.75
C VAL A 27 -0.32 4.80 -1.08
N LEU A 28 -0.98 3.89 -1.80
CA LEU A 28 -1.94 2.94 -1.24
C LEU A 28 -1.30 1.55 -1.20
N LEU A 29 -1.47 0.81 -0.10
CA LEU A 29 -1.03 -0.59 -0.02
C LEU A 29 -2.21 -1.51 -0.24
N ASP A 30 -2.08 -2.41 -1.21
CA ASP A 30 -3.03 -3.48 -1.43
C ASP A 30 -2.98 -4.53 -0.30
N THR A 31 -4.01 -5.37 -0.23
CA THR A 31 -4.17 -6.40 0.79
C THR A 31 -2.99 -7.38 0.80
N ASN A 32 -2.47 -7.78 -0.38
CA ASN A 32 -1.32 -8.71 -0.48
C ASN A 32 -0.08 -8.18 0.26
N ILE A 33 0.26 -6.90 0.11
CA ILE A 33 1.41 -6.26 0.79
C ILE A 33 1.25 -6.34 2.32
N LEU A 34 0.06 -6.00 2.82
CA LEU A 34 -0.24 -6.03 4.24
C LEU A 34 -0.20 -7.46 4.80
N ILE A 35 -0.69 -8.44 4.03
CA ILE A 35 -0.62 -9.85 4.39
C ILE A 35 0.84 -10.29 4.53
N TYR A 36 1.70 -10.02 3.55
CA TYR A 36 3.12 -10.36 3.66
C TYR A 36 3.77 -9.70 4.88
N ALA A 37 3.46 -8.43 5.17
CA ALA A 37 4.01 -7.75 6.34
C ALA A 37 3.61 -8.43 7.67
N ALA A 38 2.35 -8.87 7.77
CA ALA A 38 1.77 -9.48 8.96
C ALA A 38 2.15 -10.96 9.16
N GLN A 39 2.41 -11.71 8.08
CA GLN A 39 2.76 -13.13 8.18
C GLN A 39 4.16 -13.37 8.79
N GLY A 40 4.31 -14.53 9.44
CA GLY A 40 5.53 -14.95 10.14
C GLY A 40 6.62 -15.49 9.20
N ALA A 41 7.84 -15.68 9.73
CA ALA A 41 9.09 -15.96 9.00
C ALA A 41 9.15 -17.21 8.08
N LYS A 42 8.07 -18.00 7.98
CA LYS A 42 8.03 -19.23 7.16
C LYS A 42 7.31 -19.06 5.81
N ALA A 43 6.56 -17.99 5.61
CA ALA A 43 6.02 -17.62 4.31
C ALA A 43 6.97 -16.60 3.67
N GLU A 44 7.54 -16.95 2.51
CA GLU A 44 8.27 -16.06 1.59
C GLU A 44 9.09 -14.95 2.29
N PRO A 45 10.23 -15.30 2.92
CA PRO A 45 10.96 -14.41 3.81
C PRO A 45 11.43 -13.11 3.14
N GLU A 46 11.74 -13.16 1.84
CA GLU A 46 12.13 -12.00 1.04
C GLU A 46 10.96 -11.03 0.84
N LYS A 47 9.81 -11.51 0.37
CA LYS A 47 8.59 -10.68 0.21
C LYS A 47 8.14 -10.09 1.54
N ARG A 48 8.19 -10.87 2.62
CA ARG A 48 7.91 -10.37 3.97
C ARG A 48 8.87 -9.25 4.38
N GLY A 49 10.17 -9.44 4.14
CA GLY A 49 11.19 -8.42 4.42
C GLY A 49 10.89 -7.12 3.68
N ARG A 50 10.62 -7.22 2.38
CA ARG A 50 10.27 -6.06 1.54
C ARG A 50 8.96 -5.39 1.95
N ALA A 51 7.92 -6.16 2.23
CA ALA A 51 6.63 -5.64 2.68
C ALA A 51 6.73 -4.90 4.03
N ARG A 52 7.53 -5.42 4.97
CA ARG A 52 7.78 -4.73 6.25
C ARG A 52 8.54 -3.44 6.06
N GLN A 53 9.52 -3.42 5.15
CA GLN A 53 10.24 -2.21 4.80
C GLN A 53 9.26 -1.14 4.27
N ILE A 54 8.39 -1.51 3.33
CA ILE A 54 7.36 -0.62 2.77
C ILE A 54 6.44 -0.05 3.87
N VAL A 55 5.94 -0.89 4.77
CA VAL A 55 5.06 -0.45 5.88
C VAL A 55 5.75 0.52 6.85
N VAL A 56 7.09 0.49 6.92
CA VAL A 56 7.89 1.37 7.79
C VAL A 56 8.30 2.67 7.08
N GLU A 57 8.71 2.57 5.81
CA GLU A 57 9.33 3.68 5.07
C GLU A 57 8.30 4.54 4.32
N GLU A 58 7.19 3.97 3.87
CA GLU A 58 6.23 4.68 3.02
C GLU A 58 5.19 5.46 3.82
N ASN A 59 4.84 6.64 3.31
CA ASN A 59 3.67 7.39 3.76
C ASN A 59 2.41 6.84 3.09
N TYR A 60 1.89 5.73 3.63
CA TYR A 60 0.81 4.98 3.00
C TYR A 60 -0.59 5.22 3.59
N ALA A 61 -1.58 4.97 2.73
CA ALA A 61 -3.00 4.88 3.07
C ALA A 61 -3.54 3.46 2.85
N THR A 62 -4.79 3.27 3.30
CA THR A 62 -5.56 2.04 3.15
C THR A 62 -7.03 2.37 2.81
N SER A 63 -7.88 1.36 2.77
CA SER A 63 -9.33 1.51 2.60
C SER A 63 -10.08 0.53 3.47
N ALA A 64 -11.35 0.81 3.77
CA ALA A 64 -12.19 -0.10 4.54
C ALA A 64 -12.32 -1.49 3.87
N GLN A 65 -12.30 -1.55 2.53
CA GLN A 65 -12.28 -2.80 1.79
C GLN A 65 -10.98 -3.59 2.06
N ILE A 66 -9.82 -2.95 1.96
CA ILE A 66 -8.51 -3.58 2.20
C ILE A 66 -8.42 -4.09 3.64
N LEU A 67 -8.92 -3.34 4.62
CA LEU A 67 -8.97 -3.78 6.02
C LEU A 67 -9.84 -5.04 6.22
N ALA A 68 -11.00 -5.07 5.57
CA ALA A 68 -11.91 -6.21 5.63
C ALA A 68 -11.31 -7.47 4.97
N GLU A 69 -10.73 -7.30 3.78
CA GLU A 69 -10.04 -8.38 3.06
C GLU A 69 -8.82 -8.87 3.84
N PHE A 70 -8.02 -7.96 4.39
CA PHE A 70 -6.88 -8.29 5.24
C PHE A 70 -7.32 -9.18 6.41
N TYR A 71 -8.30 -8.74 7.21
CA TYR A 71 -8.78 -9.51 8.35
C TYR A 71 -9.29 -10.89 7.93
N ALA A 72 -10.14 -10.95 6.91
CA ALA A 72 -10.72 -12.20 6.42
C ALA A 72 -9.64 -13.19 5.93
N ASN A 73 -8.57 -12.70 5.30
CA ASN A 73 -7.49 -13.53 4.80
C ASN A 73 -6.54 -13.97 5.93
N VAL A 74 -6.10 -13.10 6.83
CA VAL A 74 -5.11 -13.47 7.85
C VAL A 74 -5.65 -14.42 8.91
N VAL A 75 -6.98 -14.44 9.16
CA VAL A 75 -7.61 -15.37 10.11
C VAL A 75 -8.01 -16.71 9.48
N LYS A 76 -8.13 -16.79 8.14
CA LYS A 76 -8.57 -18.02 7.44
C LYS A 76 -7.49 -18.70 6.60
N LYS A 77 -6.55 -17.95 6.05
CA LYS A 77 -5.61 -18.42 5.03
C LYS A 77 -4.16 -18.39 5.53
N GLY A 78 -3.40 -19.43 5.17
CA GLY A 78 -1.98 -19.57 5.44
C GLY A 78 -1.64 -20.78 6.33
N LEU A 79 -0.35 -21.15 6.37
CA LEU A 79 0.16 -22.27 7.18
C LEU A 79 0.01 -22.03 8.69
N ARG A 80 -0.15 -20.77 9.11
CA ARG A 80 -0.42 -20.34 10.49
C ARG A 80 -1.31 -19.10 10.47
N PRO A 81 -2.64 -19.27 10.51
CA PRO A 81 -3.56 -18.15 10.67
C PRO A 81 -3.18 -17.30 11.88
N LEU A 82 -3.40 -15.99 11.78
CA LEU A 82 -3.28 -15.10 12.92
C LEU A 82 -4.44 -15.36 13.88
N ASP A 83 -4.14 -15.29 15.17
CA ASP A 83 -5.15 -15.20 16.22
C ASP A 83 -6.11 -14.03 15.90
N PRO A 84 -7.45 -14.21 15.97
CA PRO A 84 -8.43 -13.16 15.72
C PRO A 84 -8.17 -11.85 16.48
N GLU A 85 -7.68 -11.91 17.72
CA GLU A 85 -7.36 -10.73 18.53
C GLU A 85 -6.14 -9.99 17.97
N ARG A 86 -5.12 -10.74 17.53
CA ARG A 86 -3.95 -10.16 16.86
C ARG A 86 -4.33 -9.55 15.51
N ALA A 87 -5.18 -10.21 14.74
CA ALA A 87 -5.69 -9.68 13.47
C ALA A 87 -6.51 -8.39 13.69
N ALA A 88 -7.37 -8.35 14.71
CA ALA A 88 -8.11 -7.15 15.09
C ALA A 88 -7.18 -6.02 15.55
N HIS A 89 -6.09 -6.34 16.26
CA HIS A 89 -5.07 -5.35 16.58
C HIS A 89 -4.41 -4.74 15.34
N TRP A 90 -4.05 -5.56 14.35
CA TRP A 90 -3.54 -5.07 13.06
C TRP A 90 -4.53 -4.12 12.38
N VAL A 91 -5.80 -4.49 12.28
CA VAL A 91 -6.84 -3.63 11.71
C VAL A 91 -6.91 -2.28 12.43
N ARG A 92 -6.88 -2.27 13.77
CA ARG A 92 -6.88 -1.03 14.57
C ARG A 92 -5.65 -0.15 14.30
N VAL A 93 -4.48 -0.75 14.06
CA VAL A 93 -3.25 0.00 13.75
C VAL A 93 -3.32 0.58 12.34
N LEU A 94 -3.72 -0.23 11.35
CA LEU A 94 -3.84 0.18 9.95
C LEU A 94 -4.91 1.26 9.77
N ALA A 95 -6.02 1.18 10.51
CA ALA A 95 -7.10 2.17 10.47
C ALA A 95 -6.71 3.57 11.01
N LYS A 96 -5.53 3.73 11.62
CA LYS A 96 -4.99 5.05 12.01
C LYS A 96 -4.36 5.80 10.84
N LYS A 97 -4.10 5.13 9.72
CA LYS A 97 -3.62 5.75 8.48
C LYS A 97 -4.80 6.40 7.75
N PRO A 98 -4.55 7.30 6.78
CA PRO A 98 -5.62 7.75 5.89
C PRO A 98 -6.33 6.54 5.30
N CYS A 99 -7.65 6.49 5.47
CA CYS A 99 -8.45 5.30 5.19
C CYS A 99 -9.70 5.70 4.41
N GLN A 100 -9.78 5.26 3.15
CA GLN A 100 -10.94 5.54 2.32
C GLN A 100 -12.11 4.63 2.72
N ALA A 101 -13.23 5.25 3.11
CA ALA A 101 -14.50 4.56 3.33
C ALA A 101 -15.11 4.07 2.01
N VAL A 102 -15.90 2.99 2.08
CA VAL A 102 -16.69 2.49 0.94
C VAL A 102 -18.06 3.16 0.98
N ASP A 103 -18.33 4.01 -0.01
CA ASP A 103 -19.64 4.61 -0.28
C ASP A 103 -20.12 4.23 -1.69
N SER A 104 -21.37 4.56 -2.03
CA SER A 104 -21.96 4.23 -3.33
C SER A 104 -21.21 4.87 -4.51
N ALA A 105 -20.60 6.04 -4.31
CA ALA A 105 -19.81 6.69 -5.34
C ALA A 105 -18.45 5.98 -5.55
N LEU A 106 -17.87 5.37 -4.51
CA LEU A 106 -16.62 4.59 -4.62
C LEU A 106 -16.92 3.33 -5.41
N VAL A 107 -18.03 2.65 -5.09
CA VAL A 107 -18.49 1.45 -5.78
C VAL A 107 -18.66 1.74 -7.27
N ARG A 108 -19.34 2.84 -7.62
CA ARG A 108 -19.51 3.25 -9.03
C ARG A 108 -18.18 3.53 -9.73
N ALA A 109 -17.28 4.28 -9.10
CA ALA A 109 -15.95 4.54 -9.64
C ALA A 109 -15.15 3.25 -9.85
N GLY A 110 -15.22 2.31 -8.90
CA GLY A 110 -14.58 1.00 -9.02
C GLY A 110 -15.11 0.18 -10.19
N ILE A 111 -16.42 0.17 -10.43
CA ILE A 111 -17.04 -0.46 -11.61
C ILE A 111 -16.53 0.19 -12.90
N GLU A 112 -16.51 1.52 -12.97
CA GLU A 112 -16.06 2.26 -14.15
C GLU A 112 -14.59 1.95 -14.49
N ILE A 113 -13.71 1.92 -13.48
CA ILE A 113 -12.29 1.54 -13.63
C ILE A 113 -12.17 0.08 -14.07
N ALA A 114 -12.89 -0.83 -13.42
CA ALA A 114 -12.86 -2.26 -13.74
C ALA A 114 -13.26 -2.53 -15.19
N GLN A 115 -14.33 -1.89 -15.66
CA GLN A 115 -14.78 -2.00 -17.05
C GLN A 115 -13.77 -1.40 -18.04
N ARG A 116 -13.24 -0.21 -17.72
CA ARG A 116 -12.27 0.49 -18.59
C ARG A 116 -10.99 -0.31 -18.78
N TYR A 117 -10.46 -0.88 -17.71
CA TYR A 117 -9.16 -1.56 -17.72
C TYR A 117 -9.27 -3.09 -17.80
N ARG A 118 -10.50 -3.63 -17.84
CA ARG A 118 -10.79 -5.08 -17.89
C ARG A 118 -10.13 -5.86 -16.74
N ILE A 119 -10.21 -5.31 -15.54
CA ILE A 119 -9.75 -5.91 -14.28
C ILE A 119 -10.96 -6.28 -13.42
N SER A 120 -10.75 -6.97 -12.29
CA SER A 120 -11.85 -7.28 -11.39
C SER A 120 -12.44 -6.01 -10.76
N TYR A 121 -13.69 -6.10 -10.30
CA TYR A 121 -14.29 -5.01 -9.51
C TYR A 121 -13.46 -4.68 -8.27
N TRP A 122 -12.91 -5.70 -7.60
CA TRP A 122 -12.14 -5.53 -6.37
C TRP A 122 -10.89 -4.69 -6.62
N ASP A 123 -10.15 -4.99 -7.69
CA ASP A 123 -8.98 -4.19 -8.11
C ASP A 123 -9.39 -2.77 -8.50
N GLY A 124 -10.48 -2.63 -9.25
CA GLY A 124 -11.03 -1.32 -9.63
C GLY A 124 -11.39 -0.46 -8.42
N ALA A 125 -11.97 -1.04 -7.37
CA ALA A 125 -12.32 -0.35 -6.13
C ALA A 125 -11.08 0.07 -5.33
N VAL A 126 -10.01 -0.74 -5.33
CA VAL A 126 -8.72 -0.38 -4.72
C VAL A 126 -8.09 0.81 -5.44
N ILE A 127 -8.09 0.81 -6.78
CA ILE A 127 -7.61 1.94 -7.59
C ILE A 127 -8.47 3.19 -7.33
N ALA A 128 -9.80 3.07 -7.31
CA ALA A 128 -10.70 4.19 -6.99
C ALA A 128 -10.40 4.80 -5.61
N ALA A 129 -10.08 3.96 -4.63
CA ALA A 129 -9.70 4.41 -3.30
C ALA A 129 -8.38 5.19 -3.31
N ALA A 130 -7.37 4.69 -4.04
CA ALA A 130 -6.10 5.40 -4.24
C ALA A 130 -6.31 6.77 -4.90
N GLU A 131 -7.15 6.85 -5.94
CA GLU A 131 -7.46 8.13 -6.61
C GLU A 131 -8.10 9.15 -5.67
N ARG A 132 -9.07 8.73 -4.86
CA ARG A 132 -9.75 9.62 -3.89
C ARG A 132 -8.85 10.14 -2.79
N LEU A 133 -7.91 9.31 -2.35
CA LEU A 133 -6.91 9.69 -1.35
C LEU A 133 -5.77 10.52 -1.93
N GLY A 134 -5.76 10.74 -3.26
CA GLY A 134 -4.71 11.47 -3.96
C GLY A 134 -3.40 10.69 -4.11
N CYS A 135 -3.39 9.39 -3.78
CA CYS A 135 -2.21 8.54 -3.88
C CYS A 135 -1.78 8.42 -5.34
N LYS A 136 -0.46 8.48 -5.60
CA LYS A 136 0.10 8.36 -6.95
C LYS A 136 0.55 6.95 -7.28
N THR A 137 0.79 6.15 -6.25
CA THR A 137 1.25 4.77 -6.38
C THR A 137 0.33 3.82 -5.65
N LEU A 138 0.02 2.69 -6.28
CA LEU A 138 -0.57 1.51 -5.64
C LEU A 138 0.48 0.41 -5.61
N TYR A 139 0.86 -0.05 -4.41
CA TYR A 139 1.66 -1.25 -4.27
C TYR A 139 0.76 -2.48 -4.31
N SER A 140 0.90 -3.31 -5.34
CA SER A 140 0.10 -4.53 -5.53
C SER A 140 0.90 -5.58 -6.29
N GLU A 141 0.78 -6.85 -5.87
CA GLU A 141 1.34 -8.01 -6.57
C GLU A 141 0.46 -8.47 -7.74
N ASP A 142 -0.85 -8.28 -7.64
CA ASP A 142 -1.86 -8.90 -8.51
C ASP A 142 -2.14 -8.09 -9.80
N LEU A 143 -1.68 -6.84 -9.85
CA LEU A 143 -1.85 -5.94 -10.99
C LEU A 143 -0.55 -5.76 -11.80
N ASN A 144 -0.70 -5.42 -13.09
CA ASN A 144 0.43 -5.22 -13.99
C ASN A 144 1.40 -4.15 -13.49
N HIS A 145 2.64 -4.56 -13.18
CA HIS A 145 3.70 -3.66 -12.74
C HIS A 145 3.96 -2.56 -13.77
N GLY A 146 4.05 -1.31 -13.30
CA GLY A 146 4.36 -0.14 -14.12
C GLY A 146 3.17 0.43 -14.89
N GLN A 147 2.05 -0.28 -14.97
CA GLN A 147 0.84 0.21 -15.63
C GLN A 147 0.22 1.36 -14.84
N ILE A 148 -0.36 2.32 -15.58
CA ILE A 148 -1.10 3.46 -15.03
C ILE A 148 -2.59 3.21 -15.23
N TYR A 149 -3.35 3.24 -14.13
CA TYR A 149 -4.81 3.14 -14.08
C TYR A 149 -5.35 4.50 -13.62
N GLY A 150 -5.92 5.27 -14.55
CA GLY A 150 -6.31 6.65 -14.32
C GLY A 150 -5.10 7.49 -13.91
N SER A 151 -5.11 7.99 -12.68
CA SER A 151 -4.03 8.79 -12.10
C SER A 151 -3.06 8.00 -11.21
N VAL A 152 -3.26 6.68 -11.07
CA VAL A 152 -2.50 5.81 -10.15
C VAL A 152 -1.58 4.89 -10.93
N LYS A 153 -0.30 4.89 -10.58
CA LYS A 153 0.67 3.92 -11.11
C LYS A 153 0.74 2.70 -10.20
N VAL A 154 0.64 1.50 -10.76
CA VAL A 154 0.85 0.25 -10.00
C VAL A 154 2.33 -0.10 -9.98
N ILE A 155 2.83 -0.48 -8.81
CA ILE A 155 4.17 -1.03 -8.62
C ILE A 155 4.04 -2.35 -7.87
N ASN A 156 4.42 -3.45 -8.53
CA ASN A 156 4.71 -4.70 -7.82
C ASN A 156 6.11 -4.57 -7.18
N PRO A 157 6.24 -4.56 -5.83
CA PRO A 157 7.52 -4.36 -5.16
C PRO A 157 8.36 -5.63 -5.02
N PHE A 158 7.87 -6.77 -5.52
CA PHE A 158 8.51 -8.08 -5.42
C PHE A 158 9.14 -8.56 -6.75
N LEU A 159 9.17 -7.69 -7.76
CA LEU A 159 9.86 -7.89 -9.04
C LEU A 159 11.26 -7.28 -9.04
#